data_AF-A0A419RU17-F1
#
_entry.id   AF-A0A419RU17-F1
#
_cell.length_a   1.000
_cell.length_b   1.000
_cell.length_c   1.000
_cell.angle_alpha   90.00
_cell.angle_beta   90.00
_cell.angle_gamma   90.00
#
_symmetry.space_group_name_H-M   'P 1'
#
loop_
_entity.id
_entity.type
_entity.pdbx_description
1 polymer ?
#
loop_
_entity_poly.entity_id
_entity_poly.type
_entity_poly.pdbx_seq_one_letter_code
_entity_poly.pdbx_strand_id
1 'polypeptide(L)'
;MTASAQPETLQSRVRRLIETRIFDRAIIAVIVVNALGLGMETSPAIMASYGDIVGLLDRIAIAIFVVELALKLFAYRFAFFRNGWNVFDLLIVSAALVPASREFSVLRALRILRALRLISVVPSMRRVIVGLFSAIPSIGTVIVMLLLLFYISAVMATKLFGAAFPEWFGTLGASLYSLFQIMTLESWSMGIVRPVMEVFPCAWAFFVPFILVTSFIVLNLFIGVIVNAMSEATDEEAHDEREEILRELRGLRDDIGKLRAAADRGD
;
A
#
# COMPACT_ATOMS: atom_id res chain seq x y z
N MET A 1 -3.19 -38.24 -35.21
CA MET A 1 -2.08 -37.93 -34.28
C MET A 1 -2.67 -37.43 -32.97
N THR A 2 -2.87 -38.35 -32.04
CA THR A 2 -3.36 -38.06 -30.68
C THR A 2 -2.24 -37.37 -29.91
N ALA A 3 -2.46 -36.13 -29.50
CA ALA A 3 -1.56 -35.40 -28.62
C ALA A 3 -1.33 -36.24 -27.35
N SER A 4 -0.09 -36.67 -27.15
CA SER A 4 0.33 -37.34 -25.93
C SER A 4 0.15 -36.37 -24.76
N ALA A 5 -0.82 -36.65 -23.90
CA ALA A 5 -0.97 -35.97 -22.63
C ALA A 5 0.32 -36.20 -21.82
N GLN A 6 1.17 -35.17 -21.72
CA GLN A 6 2.31 -35.21 -20.81
C GLN A 6 1.79 -35.51 -19.39
N PRO A 7 2.48 -36.35 -18.60
CA PRO A 7 2.03 -36.67 -17.25
C PRO A 7 1.95 -35.38 -16.43
N GLU A 8 0.76 -35.09 -15.90
CA GLU A 8 0.58 -33.95 -15.00
C GLU A 8 1.54 -34.10 -13.82
N THR A 9 2.49 -33.17 -13.69
CA THR A 9 3.41 -33.14 -12.57
C THR A 9 2.62 -32.83 -11.30
N LEU A 10 3.08 -33.33 -10.14
CA LEU A 10 2.44 -33.02 -8.85
C LEU A 10 2.32 -31.49 -8.63
N GLN A 11 3.29 -30.74 -9.14
CA GLN A 11 3.30 -29.28 -9.15
C GLN A 11 2.14 -28.67 -9.95
N SER A 12 1.82 -29.19 -11.15
CA SER A 12 0.71 -28.66 -11.96
C SER A 12 -0.65 -28.92 -11.32
N ARG A 13 -0.79 -30.06 -10.61
CA ARG A 13 -2.01 -30.37 -9.84
C ARG A 13 -2.20 -29.45 -8.65
N VAL A 14 -1.14 -29.22 -7.87
CA VAL A 14 -1.18 -28.26 -6.75
C VAL A 14 -1.51 -26.87 -7.25
N ARG A 15 -0.89 -26.44 -8.36
CA ARG A 15 -1.18 -25.15 -8.99
C ARG A 15 -2.65 -25.01 -9.40
N ARG A 16 -3.22 -26.04 -10.04
CA ARG A 16 -4.64 -26.04 -10.42
C ARG A 16 -5.56 -25.95 -9.19
N LEU A 17 -5.21 -26.64 -8.10
CA LEU A 17 -5.99 -26.59 -6.85
C LEU A 17 -6.01 -25.19 -6.24
N ILE A 18 -4.85 -24.54 -6.09
CA ILE A 18 -4.75 -23.21 -5.47
C ILE A 18 -5.37 -22.10 -6.34
N GLU A 19 -5.45 -22.29 -7.66
CA GLU A 19 -6.08 -21.33 -8.58
C GLU A 19 -7.61 -21.49 -8.65
N THR A 20 -8.20 -22.41 -7.88
CA THR A 20 -9.66 -22.56 -7.83
C THR A 20 -10.33 -21.48 -6.98
N ARG A 21 -11.49 -20.97 -7.44
CA ARG A 21 -12.31 -20.01 -6.67
C ARG A 21 -12.77 -20.55 -5.32
N ILE A 22 -12.90 -21.87 -5.19
CA ILE A 22 -13.30 -22.52 -3.93
C ILE A 22 -12.18 -22.40 -2.92
N PHE A 23 -10.93 -22.63 -3.33
CA PHE A 23 -9.76 -22.45 -2.48
C PHE A 23 -9.66 -21.01 -1.99
N ASP A 24 -9.76 -20.02 -2.89
CA ASP A 24 -9.74 -18.60 -2.50
C ASP A 24 -10.85 -18.26 -1.50
N ARG A 25 -12.10 -18.70 -1.75
CA ARG A 25 -13.23 -18.48 -0.84
C ARG A 25 -13.04 -19.14 0.52
N ALA A 26 -12.46 -20.34 0.56
CA ALA A 26 -12.15 -21.03 1.81
C ALA A 26 -11.11 -20.25 2.62
N ILE A 27 -10.03 -19.78 1.99
CA ILE A 27 -9.00 -18.96 2.65
C ILE A 27 -9.59 -17.63 3.15
N ILE A 28 -10.42 -16.97 2.34
CA ILE A 28 -11.13 -15.74 2.76
C ILE A 28 -12.00 -16.01 3.99
N ALA A 29 -12.76 -17.11 4.01
CA ALA A 29 -13.59 -17.46 5.16
C ALA A 29 -12.76 -17.65 6.44
N VAL A 30 -11.62 -18.34 6.33
CA VAL A 30 -10.68 -18.51 7.47
C VAL A 30 -10.11 -17.17 7.93
N ILE A 31 -9.75 -16.26 7.00
CA ILE A 31 -9.28 -14.91 7.34
C ILE A 31 -10.35 -14.12 8.09
N VAL A 32 -11.60 -14.15 7.62
CA VAL A 32 -12.71 -13.42 8.26
C VAL A 32 -12.98 -13.96 9.67
N VAL A 33 -13.05 -15.28 9.83
CA VAL A 33 -13.24 -15.91 11.16
C VAL A 33 -12.09 -15.55 12.10
N ASN A 34 -10.85 -15.59 11.62
CA ASN A 34 -9.67 -15.22 12.41
C ASN A 34 -9.67 -13.73 12.80
N ALA A 35 -10.09 -12.85 11.90
CA ALA A 35 -10.22 -11.42 12.17
C ALA A 35 -11.31 -11.11 13.21
N LEU A 36 -12.43 -11.84 13.18
CA LEU A 36 -13.45 -11.75 14.23
C LEU A 36 -12.90 -12.24 15.58
N GLY A 37 -12.12 -13.33 15.58
CA GLY A 37 -11.42 -13.82 16.77
C GLY A 37 -10.48 -12.79 17.38
N LEU A 38 -9.69 -12.07 16.55
CA LEU A 38 -8.84 -10.96 17.00
C LEU A 38 -9.66 -9.85 17.69
N GLY A 39 -10.85 -9.53 17.17
CA GLY A 39 -11.76 -8.58 17.83
C GLY A 39 -12.24 -9.10 19.19
N MET A 40 -12.56 -10.39 19.30
CA MET A 40 -12.98 -11.02 20.55
C MET A 40 -11.88 -11.04 21.62
N GLU A 41 -10.60 -11.17 21.22
CA GLU A 41 -9.44 -11.11 22.14
C GLU A 41 -9.33 -9.76 22.87
N THR A 42 -9.93 -8.69 22.35
CA THR A 42 -9.92 -7.37 23.00
C THR A 42 -10.81 -7.28 24.23
N SER A 43 -11.76 -8.22 24.40
CA SER A 43 -12.71 -8.21 25.52
C SER A 43 -12.33 -9.23 26.59
N PRO A 44 -11.96 -8.79 27.81
CA PRO A 44 -11.65 -9.69 28.92
C PRO A 44 -12.80 -10.64 29.27
N ALA A 45 -14.05 -10.18 29.17
CA ALA A 45 -15.24 -10.98 29.47
C ALA A 45 -15.43 -12.16 28.50
N ILE A 46 -15.17 -11.91 27.21
CA ILE A 46 -15.23 -12.95 26.17
C ILE A 46 -14.08 -13.93 26.35
N MET A 47 -12.88 -13.44 26.65
CA MET A 47 -11.70 -14.28 26.91
C MET A 47 -11.85 -15.17 28.13
N ALA A 48 -12.53 -14.71 29.17
CA ALA A 48 -12.83 -15.54 30.34
C ALA A 48 -13.76 -16.73 30.02
N SER A 49 -14.68 -16.57 29.06
CA SER A 49 -15.71 -17.59 28.75
C SER A 49 -15.37 -18.45 27.53
N TYR A 50 -14.66 -17.89 26.55
CA TYR A 50 -14.40 -18.51 25.24
C TYR A 50 -12.93 -18.42 24.80
N GLY A 51 -12.01 -18.00 25.67
CA GLY A 51 -10.60 -17.79 25.35
C GLY A 51 -9.91 -19.00 24.72
N ASP A 52 -10.16 -20.20 25.24
CA ASP A 52 -9.56 -21.43 24.71
C ASP A 52 -10.02 -21.73 23.28
N ILE A 53 -11.31 -21.51 22.99
CA ILE A 53 -11.88 -21.73 21.65
C ILE A 53 -11.31 -20.71 20.67
N VAL A 54 -11.27 -19.43 21.05
CA VAL A 54 -10.70 -18.36 20.20
C VAL A 54 -9.23 -18.63 19.92
N GLY A 55 -8.44 -18.99 20.94
CA GLY A 55 -7.03 -19.33 20.78
C GLY A 55 -6.80 -20.60 19.95
N LEU A 56 -7.68 -21.60 20.03
CA LEU A 56 -7.63 -22.80 19.18
C LEU A 56 -7.92 -22.46 17.72
N LEU A 57 -8.98 -21.70 17.45
CA LEU A 57 -9.34 -21.23 16.11
C LEU A 57 -8.21 -20.40 15.51
N ASP A 58 -7.51 -19.60 16.32
CA ASP A 58 -6.35 -18.85 15.88
C ASP A 58 -5.21 -19.75 15.41
N ARG A 59 -4.83 -20.74 16.23
CA ARG A 59 -3.77 -21.70 15.87
C ARG A 59 -4.11 -22.48 14.60
N ILE A 60 -5.37 -22.89 14.45
CA ILE A 60 -5.86 -23.56 13.24
C ILE A 60 -5.73 -22.64 12.03
N ALA A 61 -6.15 -21.36 12.14
CA ALA A 61 -6.03 -20.41 11.06
C ALA A 61 -4.58 -20.21 10.62
N ILE A 62 -3.65 -19.99 11.56
CA ILE A 62 -2.21 -19.88 11.25
C ILE A 62 -1.70 -21.16 10.56
N ALA A 63 -2.07 -22.35 11.05
CA ALA A 63 -1.64 -23.61 10.44
C ALA A 63 -2.14 -23.72 8.98
N ILE A 64 -3.40 -23.37 8.72
CA ILE A 64 -3.96 -23.32 7.36
C ILE A 64 -3.17 -22.35 6.48
N PHE A 65 -2.81 -21.19 7.01
CA PHE A 65 -2.04 -20.17 6.29
C PHE A 65 -0.61 -20.61 5.96
N VAL A 66 0.06 -21.30 6.88
CA VAL A 66 1.38 -21.90 6.62
C VAL A 66 1.29 -22.95 5.52
N VAL A 67 0.28 -23.82 5.56
CA VAL A 67 0.06 -24.84 4.53
C VAL A 67 -0.23 -24.20 3.17
N GLU A 68 -1.14 -23.23 3.13
CA GLU A 68 -1.47 -22.47 1.91
C GLU A 68 -0.23 -21.81 1.30
N LEU A 69 0.60 -21.16 2.13
CA LEU A 69 1.84 -20.52 1.70
C LEU A 69 2.86 -21.53 1.17
N ALA A 70 3.01 -22.67 1.84
CA ALA A 70 3.88 -23.75 1.39
C ALA A 70 3.42 -24.34 0.05
N LEU A 71 2.10 -24.51 -0.16
CA LEU A 71 1.53 -24.94 -1.44
C LEU A 71 1.80 -23.91 -2.55
N LYS A 72 1.61 -22.60 -2.28
CA LYS A 72 1.95 -21.52 -3.23
C LYS A 72 3.44 -21.51 -3.56
N LEU A 73 4.31 -21.64 -2.57
CA LEU A 73 5.75 -21.67 -2.75
C LEU A 73 6.19 -22.89 -3.59
N PHE A 74 5.61 -24.07 -3.33
CA PHE A 74 5.86 -25.27 -4.12
C PHE A 74 5.35 -25.14 -5.56
N ALA A 75 4.15 -24.58 -5.76
CA ALA A 75 3.55 -24.40 -7.08
C ALA A 75 4.30 -23.38 -7.95
N TYR A 76 4.66 -22.22 -7.38
CA TYR A 76 5.26 -21.11 -8.11
C TYR A 76 6.80 -21.06 -8.05
N ARG A 77 7.44 -21.77 -7.11
CA ARG A 77 8.91 -21.82 -6.93
C ARG A 77 9.51 -20.41 -6.88
N PHE A 78 10.51 -20.10 -7.71
CA PHE A 78 11.12 -18.77 -7.76
C PHE A 78 10.17 -17.67 -8.25
N ALA A 79 9.12 -17.99 -9.00
CA ALA A 79 8.13 -17.01 -9.41
C ALA A 79 7.28 -16.51 -8.22
N PHE A 80 7.26 -17.26 -7.11
CA PHE A 80 6.62 -16.83 -5.85
C PHE A 80 7.16 -15.47 -5.39
N PHE A 81 8.49 -15.31 -5.38
CA PHE A 81 9.17 -14.11 -4.89
C PHE A 81 9.07 -12.91 -5.83
N ARG A 82 8.66 -13.11 -7.08
CA ARG A 82 8.43 -12.02 -8.05
C ARG A 82 7.05 -11.37 -7.87
N ASN A 83 6.15 -11.99 -7.10
CA ASN A 83 4.83 -11.45 -6.82
C ASN A 83 4.81 -10.78 -5.44
N GLY A 84 4.64 -9.45 -5.41
CA GLY A 84 4.61 -8.67 -4.17
C GLY A 84 3.57 -9.13 -3.15
N TRP A 85 2.42 -9.65 -3.60
CA TRP A 85 1.37 -10.16 -2.70
C TRP A 85 1.76 -11.47 -2.01
N ASN A 86 2.49 -12.33 -2.72
CA ASN A 86 3.02 -13.57 -2.16
C ASN A 86 4.13 -13.28 -1.13
N VAL A 87 5.00 -12.31 -1.42
CA VAL A 87 6.02 -11.84 -0.47
C VAL A 87 5.38 -11.19 0.76
N PHE A 88 4.32 -10.40 0.56
CA PHE A 88 3.54 -9.82 1.65
C PHE A 88 2.93 -10.91 2.55
N ASP A 89 2.26 -11.91 1.96
CA ASP A 89 1.72 -13.06 2.69
C ASP A 89 2.82 -13.82 3.46
N LEU A 90 3.99 -14.01 2.85
CA LEU A 90 5.13 -14.65 3.51
C LEU A 90 5.60 -13.84 4.73
N LEU A 91 5.75 -12.52 4.62
CA LEU A 91 6.16 -11.68 5.74
C LEU A 91 5.17 -11.72 6.89
N ILE A 92 3.88 -11.64 6.58
CA ILE A 92 2.79 -11.64 7.56
C ILE A 92 2.68 -13.00 8.28
N VAL A 93 2.70 -14.11 7.55
CA VAL A 93 2.66 -15.45 8.14
C VAL A 93 3.93 -15.70 8.97
N SER A 94 5.10 -15.28 8.48
CA SER A 94 6.36 -15.40 9.24
C SER A 94 6.32 -14.60 10.55
N ALA A 95 5.80 -13.37 10.54
CA ALA A 95 5.63 -12.56 11.75
C ALA A 95 4.68 -13.22 12.76
N ALA A 96 3.64 -13.92 12.28
CA ALA A 96 2.70 -14.66 13.14
C ALA A 96 3.33 -15.88 13.83
N LEU A 97 4.37 -16.48 13.23
CA LEU A 97 5.09 -17.64 13.80
C LEU A 97 6.12 -17.27 14.86
N VAL A 98 6.49 -15.99 14.98
CA VAL A 98 7.51 -15.56 15.94
C VAL A 98 7.06 -15.88 17.38
N PRO A 99 7.86 -16.66 18.14
CA PRO A 99 7.54 -17.03 19.52
C PRO A 99 7.34 -15.80 20.41
N ALA A 100 6.47 -15.93 21.42
CA ALA A 100 6.15 -14.86 22.36
C ALA A 100 7.27 -14.65 23.40
N SER A 101 8.53 -14.49 23.00
CA SER A 101 9.60 -14.09 23.92
C SER A 101 9.42 -12.61 24.32
N ARG A 102 9.92 -12.26 25.53
CA ARG A 102 9.72 -10.94 26.14
C ARG A 102 10.38 -9.81 25.33
N GLU A 103 11.44 -10.13 24.60
CA GLU A 103 12.23 -9.19 23.78
C GLU A 103 11.52 -8.74 22.50
N PHE A 104 10.51 -9.48 22.03
CA PHE A 104 9.78 -9.20 20.79
C PHE A 104 8.34 -8.74 21.04
N SER A 105 8.11 -7.91 22.06
CA SER A 105 6.77 -7.39 22.39
C SER A 105 6.09 -6.66 21.22
N VAL A 106 6.87 -5.96 20.38
CA VAL A 106 6.33 -5.32 19.17
C VAL A 106 5.90 -6.36 18.14
N LEU A 107 6.68 -7.42 17.91
CA LEU A 107 6.32 -8.49 16.96
C LEU A 107 5.05 -9.24 17.40
N ARG A 108 4.76 -9.28 18.70
CA ARG A 108 3.48 -9.76 19.23
C ARG A 108 2.32 -8.90 18.76
N ALA A 109 2.46 -7.58 18.81
CA ALA A 109 1.44 -6.65 18.30
C ALA A 109 1.29 -6.77 16.78
N LEU A 110 2.37 -7.03 16.04
CA LEU A 110 2.31 -7.25 14.58
C LEU A 110 1.47 -8.47 14.17
N ARG A 111 1.13 -9.38 15.08
CA ARG A 111 0.21 -10.50 14.78
C ARG A 111 -1.15 -10.02 14.31
N ILE A 112 -1.60 -8.84 14.75
CA ILE A 112 -2.86 -8.25 14.25
C ILE A 112 -2.80 -7.92 12.75
N LEU A 113 -1.59 -7.70 12.20
CA LEU A 113 -1.40 -7.43 10.79
C LEU A 113 -1.79 -8.63 9.91
N ARG A 114 -1.94 -9.84 10.46
CA ARG A 114 -2.48 -10.98 9.69
C ARG A 114 -3.89 -10.75 9.16
N ALA A 115 -4.68 -9.88 9.79
CA ALA A 115 -5.96 -9.45 9.24
C ALA A 115 -5.80 -8.72 7.88
N LEU A 116 -4.64 -8.08 7.65
CA LEU A 116 -4.32 -7.43 6.37
C LEU A 116 -4.16 -8.42 5.21
N ARG A 117 -4.07 -9.74 5.47
CA ARG A 117 -4.12 -10.75 4.40
C ARG A 117 -5.44 -10.71 3.62
N LEU A 118 -6.50 -10.14 4.18
CA LEU A 118 -7.73 -9.91 3.42
C LEU A 118 -7.44 -9.06 2.17
N ILE A 119 -6.55 -8.07 2.28
CA ILE A 119 -6.10 -7.25 1.16
C ILE A 119 -5.39 -8.11 0.12
N SER A 120 -4.48 -8.98 0.55
CA SER A 120 -3.73 -9.83 -0.36
C SER A 120 -4.58 -10.93 -0.95
N VAL A 121 -5.74 -11.31 -0.44
CA VAL A 121 -6.58 -12.37 -1.04
C VAL A 121 -7.76 -11.82 -1.84
N VAL A 122 -8.29 -10.64 -1.47
CA VAL A 122 -9.45 -10.03 -2.12
C VAL A 122 -9.03 -9.14 -3.30
N PRO A 123 -9.37 -9.49 -4.56
CA PRO A 123 -8.90 -8.74 -5.74
C PRO A 123 -9.35 -7.28 -5.79
N SER A 124 -10.54 -6.95 -5.28
CA SER A 124 -11.00 -5.55 -5.21
C SER A 124 -10.14 -4.71 -4.28
N MET A 125 -9.74 -5.24 -3.12
CA MET A 125 -8.83 -4.55 -2.19
C MET A 125 -7.44 -4.38 -2.79
N ARG A 126 -6.90 -5.42 -3.46
CA ARG A 126 -5.63 -5.31 -4.20
C ARG A 126 -5.68 -4.16 -5.20
N ARG A 127 -6.75 -4.04 -5.98
CA ARG A 127 -6.92 -2.97 -6.98
C ARG A 127 -6.90 -1.58 -6.33
N VAL A 128 -7.59 -1.39 -5.21
CA VAL A 128 -7.60 -0.11 -4.49
C VAL A 128 -6.19 0.26 -4.02
N ILE A 129 -5.46 -0.67 -3.40
CA ILE A 129 -4.11 -0.40 -2.90
C ILE A 129 -3.12 -0.18 -4.04
N VAL A 130 -3.19 -0.96 -5.12
CA VAL A 130 -2.37 -0.75 -6.31
C VAL A 130 -2.65 0.63 -6.91
N GLY A 131 -3.91 1.05 -6.98
CA GLY A 131 -4.28 2.39 -7.44
C GLY A 131 -3.73 3.51 -6.54
N LEU A 132 -3.71 3.31 -5.22
CA LEU A 132 -3.09 4.27 -4.30
C LEU A 132 -1.57 4.35 -4.52
N PHE A 133 -0.89 3.21 -4.67
CA PHE A 133 0.55 3.17 -4.90
C PHE A 133 0.96 3.62 -6.30
N SER A 134 0.12 3.45 -7.32
CA SER A 134 0.40 3.91 -8.69
C SER A 134 0.44 5.43 -8.81
N ALA A 135 -0.19 6.16 -7.88
CA ALA A 135 -0.11 7.61 -7.81
C ALA A 135 1.19 8.12 -7.14
N ILE A 136 1.93 7.30 -6.39
CA ILE A 136 3.14 7.75 -5.69
C ILE A 136 4.28 8.17 -6.64
N PRO A 137 4.59 7.43 -7.73
CA PRO A 137 5.66 7.80 -8.64
C PRO A 137 5.52 9.19 -9.25
N SER A 138 4.30 9.64 -9.59
CA SER A 138 4.08 10.95 -10.22
C SER A 138 4.44 12.13 -9.31
N ILE A 139 4.38 11.92 -7.99
CA ILE A 139 4.73 12.93 -6.98
C ILE A 139 6.04 12.67 -6.25
N GLY A 140 6.81 11.65 -6.66
CA GLY A 140 8.03 11.22 -5.97
C GLY A 140 9.04 12.34 -5.76
N THR A 141 9.25 13.21 -6.76
CA THR A 141 10.16 14.36 -6.66
C THR A 141 9.76 15.33 -5.56
N VAL A 142 8.45 15.60 -5.41
CA VAL A 142 7.92 16.49 -4.38
C VAL A 142 8.09 15.88 -3.00
N ILE A 143 7.85 14.56 -2.86
CA ILE A 143 8.09 13.82 -1.61
C ILE A 143 9.57 13.92 -1.21
N VAL A 144 10.50 13.72 -2.14
CA VAL A 144 11.95 13.84 -1.86
C VAL A 144 12.31 15.26 -1.42
N MET A 145 11.76 16.28 -2.08
CA MET A 145 11.96 17.68 -1.69
C MET A 145 11.43 17.97 -0.28
N LEU A 146 10.23 17.46 0.06
CA LEU A 146 9.65 17.60 1.39
C LEU A 146 10.51 16.91 2.46
N LEU A 147 10.98 15.69 2.20
CA LEU A 147 11.86 14.95 3.11
C LEU A 147 13.20 15.67 3.34
N LEU A 148 13.79 16.24 2.28
CA LEU A 148 15.02 17.03 2.39
C LEU A 148 14.81 18.27 3.25
N LEU A 149 13.71 19.00 3.03
CA LEU A 149 13.34 20.16 3.84
C LEU A 149 13.16 19.75 5.31
N PHE A 150 12.42 18.66 5.57
CA PHE A 150 12.24 18.11 6.91
C PHE A 150 13.56 17.78 7.59
N TYR A 151 14.48 17.12 6.88
CA TYR A 151 15.79 16.78 7.42
C TYR A 151 16.61 18.02 7.79
N ILE A 152 16.69 19.00 6.89
CA ILE A 152 17.43 20.24 7.13
C ILE A 152 16.83 21.02 8.31
N SER A 153 15.50 21.18 8.33
CA SER A 153 14.78 21.83 9.42
C SER A 153 14.96 21.09 10.75
N ALA A 154 14.95 19.76 10.75
CA ALA A 154 15.14 18.97 11.97
C ALA A 154 16.56 19.15 12.53
N VAL A 155 17.60 19.12 11.68
CA VAL A 155 18.97 19.40 12.10
C VAL A 155 19.10 20.81 12.67
N MET A 156 18.50 21.82 12.01
CA MET A 156 18.49 23.19 12.52
C MET A 156 17.77 23.32 13.87
N ALA A 157 16.57 22.75 13.99
CA ALA A 157 15.79 22.79 15.23
C ALA A 157 16.52 22.11 16.39
N THR A 158 17.16 20.96 16.14
CA THR A 158 17.99 20.29 17.14
C THR A 158 19.12 21.18 17.63
N LYS A 159 19.82 21.85 16.72
CA LYS A 159 20.97 22.72 17.05
C LYS A 159 20.55 24.02 17.73
N LEU A 160 19.43 24.61 17.34
CA LEU A 160 18.96 25.90 17.86
C LEU A 160 18.24 25.76 19.20
N PHE A 161 17.36 24.77 19.33
CA PHE A 161 16.41 24.68 20.44
C PHE A 161 16.63 23.48 21.36
N GLY A 162 17.38 22.46 20.92
CA GLY A 162 17.49 21.17 21.62
C GLY A 162 18.08 21.25 23.03
N ALA A 163 18.93 22.23 23.32
CA ALA A 163 19.49 22.41 24.66
C ALA A 163 18.46 22.91 25.69
N ALA A 164 17.56 23.80 25.27
CA ALA A 164 16.52 24.37 26.13
C ALA A 164 15.22 23.54 26.12
N PHE A 165 14.94 22.85 25.01
CA PHE A 165 13.74 22.06 24.79
C PHE A 165 14.10 20.62 24.36
N PRO A 166 14.69 19.81 25.26
CA PRO A 166 15.21 18.48 24.91
C PRO A 166 14.11 17.48 24.53
N GLU A 167 12.89 17.61 25.07
CA GLU A 167 11.78 16.72 24.73
C GLU A 167 11.34 16.86 23.26
N TRP A 168 11.27 18.11 22.76
CA TRP A 168 10.83 18.38 21.39
C TRP A 168 11.98 18.38 20.38
N PHE A 169 13.15 18.88 20.79
CA PHE A 169 14.27 19.15 19.87
C PHE A 169 15.61 18.55 20.33
N GLY A 170 15.67 17.77 21.41
CA GLY A 170 16.94 17.27 21.95
C GLY A 170 17.67 16.26 21.06
N THR A 171 16.93 15.59 20.17
CA THR A 171 17.50 14.67 19.16
C THR A 171 16.92 14.97 17.78
N LEU A 172 17.60 14.44 16.74
CA LEU A 172 17.11 14.54 15.36
C LEU A 172 15.71 13.93 15.21
N GLY A 173 15.47 12.76 15.84
CA GLY A 173 14.18 12.08 15.81
C GLY A 173 13.07 12.86 16.51
N ALA A 174 13.37 13.43 17.69
CA ALA A 174 12.43 14.31 18.39
C ALA A 174 12.07 15.54 17.54
N SER A 175 13.08 16.14 16.90
CA SER A 175 12.87 17.30 16.03
C SER A 175 12.04 16.96 14.80
N LEU A 176 12.28 15.81 14.16
CA LEU A 176 11.47 15.33 13.04
C LEU A 176 10.01 15.13 13.45
N TYR A 177 9.77 14.53 14.62
CA TYR A 177 8.41 14.33 15.15
C TYR A 177 7.71 15.66 15.46
N SER A 178 8.38 16.57 16.16
CA SER A 178 7.83 17.88 16.51
C SER A 178 7.54 18.73 15.26
N LEU A 179 8.43 18.71 14.26
CA LEU A 179 8.21 19.39 12.98
C LEU A 179 7.08 18.76 12.16
N PHE A 180 6.86 17.44 12.28
CA PHE A 180 5.70 16.79 11.69
C PHE A 180 4.40 17.27 12.34
N GLN A 181 4.36 17.34 13.67
CA GLN A 181 3.23 17.92 14.41
C GLN A 181 2.96 19.37 13.97
N ILE A 182 4.01 20.20 13.88
CA ILE A 182 3.91 21.60 13.40
C ILE A 182 3.39 21.67 11.96
N MET A 183 3.87 20.80 11.06
CA MET A 183 3.38 20.75 9.67
C MET A 183 1.88 20.43 9.61
N THR A 184 1.38 19.55 10.50
CA THR A 184 -0.07 19.26 10.60
C THR A 184 -0.87 20.37 11.26
N LEU A 185 -0.22 21.47 11.67
CA LEU A 185 -0.77 22.60 12.40
C LEU A 185 -1.37 22.23 13.77
N GLU A 186 -1.10 21.03 14.27
CA GLU A 186 -1.59 20.56 15.56
C GLU A 186 -0.82 21.27 16.67
N SER A 187 -1.53 22.08 17.46
CA SER A 187 -1.01 22.84 18.61
C SER A 187 0.30 23.59 18.35
N TRP A 188 0.62 23.93 17.10
CA TRP A 188 1.97 24.41 16.73
C TRP A 188 2.36 25.70 17.45
N SER A 189 1.42 26.63 17.63
CA SER A 189 1.68 27.91 18.31
C SER A 189 1.62 27.77 19.83
N MET A 190 0.47 27.37 20.38
CA MET A 190 0.26 27.33 21.83
C MET A 190 1.07 26.22 22.52
N GLY A 191 1.23 25.07 21.86
CA GLY A 191 1.90 23.90 22.43
C GLY A 191 3.41 23.88 22.22
N ILE A 192 3.93 24.56 21.19
CA ILE A 192 5.38 24.51 20.86
C ILE A 192 5.98 25.91 20.72
N VAL A 193 5.57 26.69 19.71
CA VAL A 193 6.32 27.91 19.33
C VAL A 193 6.24 29.02 20.37
N ARG A 194 5.11 29.21 21.07
CA ARG A 194 5.00 30.22 22.14
C ARG A 194 5.91 29.92 23.33
N PRO A 195 5.91 28.71 23.92
CA PRO A 195 6.91 28.31 24.90
C PRO A 195 8.35 28.51 24.41
N VAL A 196 8.65 28.15 23.15
CA VAL A 196 9.98 28.37 22.57
C VAL A 196 10.32 29.86 22.49
N MET A 197 9.35 30.73 22.16
CA MET A 197 9.55 32.17 22.09
C MET A 197 9.79 32.85 23.44
N GLU A 198 9.39 32.24 24.56
CA GLU A 198 9.72 32.76 25.89
C GLU A 198 11.23 32.74 26.15
N VAL A 199 11.95 31.78 25.54
CA VAL A 199 13.42 31.66 25.62
C VAL A 199 14.10 32.25 24.38
N PHE A 200 13.51 32.07 23.20
CA PHE A 200 14.03 32.50 21.91
C PHE A 200 13.03 33.41 21.19
N PRO A 201 12.98 34.73 21.49
CA PRO A 201 11.93 35.63 20.99
C PRO A 201 11.76 35.66 19.46
N CYS A 202 12.82 35.36 18.70
CA CYS A 202 12.81 35.31 17.24
C CYS A 202 12.51 33.92 16.66
N ALA A 203 12.12 32.93 17.47
CA ALA A 203 11.87 31.56 17.00
C ALA A 203 10.76 31.48 15.92
N TRP A 204 9.81 32.42 15.92
CA TRP A 204 8.81 32.54 14.87
C TRP A 204 9.43 32.68 13.47
N ALA A 205 10.61 33.29 13.34
CA ALA A 205 11.31 33.46 12.07
C ALA A 205 11.84 32.13 11.50
N PHE A 206 11.90 31.08 12.30
CA PHE A 206 12.16 29.71 11.85
C PHE A 206 10.85 28.97 11.55
N PHE A 207 9.92 28.97 12.51
CA PHE A 207 8.73 28.12 12.43
C PHE A 207 7.68 28.63 11.43
N VAL A 208 7.48 29.95 11.29
CA VAL A 208 6.50 30.50 10.35
C VAL A 208 6.91 30.23 8.90
N PRO A 209 8.16 30.49 8.46
CA PRO A 209 8.58 30.10 7.11
C PRO A 209 8.52 28.60 6.87
N PHE A 210 8.90 27.78 7.86
CA PHE A 210 8.75 26.33 7.77
C PHE A 210 7.29 25.94 7.47
N ILE A 211 6.34 26.45 8.25
CA ILE A 211 4.89 26.18 8.06
C ILE A 211 4.43 26.62 6.68
N LEU A 212 4.79 27.83 6.23
CA LEU A 212 4.37 28.36 4.93
C LEU A 212 4.88 27.48 3.79
N VAL A 213 6.16 27.11 3.82
CA VAL A 213 6.77 26.28 2.78
C VAL A 213 6.20 24.87 2.82
N THR A 214 6.09 24.22 3.98
CA THR A 214 5.54 22.85 4.06
C THR A 214 4.07 22.80 3.67
N SER A 215 3.27 23.78 4.10
CA SER A 215 1.84 23.85 3.73
C SER A 215 1.67 24.06 2.24
N PHE A 216 2.49 24.92 1.63
CA PHE A 216 2.51 25.14 0.19
C PHE A 216 2.91 23.88 -0.59
N ILE A 217 3.95 23.17 -0.14
CA ILE A 217 4.39 21.91 -0.75
C ILE A 217 3.29 20.84 -0.65
N VAL A 218 2.67 20.67 0.51
CA VAL A 218 1.58 19.68 0.71
C VAL A 218 0.36 20.04 -0.13
N LEU A 219 0.01 21.32 -0.24
CA LEU A 219 -1.09 21.75 -1.11
C LEU A 219 -0.78 21.47 -2.59
N ASN A 220 0.43 21.79 -3.05
CA ASN A 220 0.85 21.52 -4.42
C ASN A 220 0.99 20.02 -4.71
N LEU A 221 1.32 19.21 -3.69
CA LEU A 221 1.29 17.75 -3.80
C LEU A 221 -0.13 17.27 -4.10
N PHE A 222 -1.11 17.76 -3.34
CA PHE A 222 -2.51 17.41 -3.53
C PHE A 222 -3.04 17.84 -4.91
N ILE A 223 -2.76 19.08 -5.30
CA ILE A 223 -3.10 19.60 -6.64
C ILE A 223 -2.41 18.75 -7.71
N GLY A 224 -1.12 18.43 -7.54
CA GLY A 224 -0.36 17.61 -8.47
C GLY A 224 -0.96 16.22 -8.67
N VAL A 225 -1.41 15.55 -7.60
CA VAL A 225 -2.11 14.26 -7.71
C VAL A 225 -3.42 14.39 -8.48
N ILE A 226 -4.24 15.40 -8.18
CA ILE A 226 -5.52 15.62 -8.86
C ILE A 226 -5.30 15.94 -10.34
N VAL A 227 -4.39 16.87 -10.65
CA VAL A 227 -4.11 17.26 -12.03
C VAL A 227 -3.55 16.08 -12.82
N ASN A 228 -2.64 15.29 -12.23
CA ASN A 228 -2.11 14.10 -12.90
C ASN A 228 -3.22 13.08 -13.19
N ALA A 229 -4.11 12.83 -12.23
CA ALA A 229 -5.23 11.91 -12.43
C ALA A 229 -6.23 12.40 -13.49
N MET A 230 -6.53 13.71 -13.51
CA MET A 230 -7.43 14.31 -14.51
C MET A 230 -6.79 14.36 -15.91
N SER A 231 -5.49 14.65 -15.99
CA SER A 231 -4.74 14.64 -17.25
C SER A 231 -4.69 13.23 -17.83
N GLU A 232 -4.39 12.22 -17.01
CA GLU A 232 -4.34 10.82 -17.43
C GLU A 232 -5.71 10.35 -17.96
N ALA A 233 -6.80 10.70 -17.29
CA ALA A 233 -8.15 10.41 -17.77
C ALA A 233 -8.48 11.10 -19.11
N THR A 234 -8.06 12.36 -19.28
CA THR A 234 -8.29 13.13 -20.51
C THR A 234 -7.45 12.58 -21.68
N ASP A 235 -6.20 12.18 -21.40
CA ASP A 235 -5.30 11.58 -22.38
C ASP A 235 -5.80 10.20 -22.84
N GLU A 236 -6.36 9.39 -21.92
CA GLU A 236 -7.01 8.12 -22.26
C GLU A 236 -8.23 8.33 -23.17
N GLU A 237 -9.12 9.26 -22.83
CA GLU A 237 -10.31 9.59 -23.66
C GLU A 237 -9.91 10.09 -25.07
N ALA A 238 -8.92 10.98 -25.15
CA ALA A 238 -8.42 11.49 -26.43
C ALA A 238 -7.73 10.41 -27.28
N HIS A 239 -7.06 9.45 -26.64
CA HIS A 239 -6.46 8.31 -27.32
C HIS A 239 -7.54 7.38 -27.91
N ASP A 240 -8.58 7.08 -27.13
CA ASP A 240 -9.70 6.24 -27.57
C ASP A 240 -10.46 6.88 -28.74
N GLU A 241 -10.74 8.19 -28.66
CA GLU A 241 -11.38 8.94 -29.76
C GLU A 241 -10.51 8.92 -31.03
N ARG A 242 -9.19 9.11 -30.88
CA ARG A 242 -8.26 9.04 -32.01
C ARG A 242 -8.21 7.64 -32.63
N GLU A 243 -8.24 6.59 -31.83
CA GLU A 243 -8.32 5.22 -32.35
C GLU A 243 -9.62 4.97 -33.11
N GLU A 244 -10.75 5.48 -32.62
CA GLU A 244 -12.05 5.37 -33.28
C GLU A 244 -12.02 6.06 -34.66
N ILE A 245 -11.56 7.32 -34.73
CA ILE A 245 -11.41 8.05 -35.99
C ILE A 245 -10.50 7.29 -36.96
N LEU A 246 -9.38 6.72 -36.49
CA LEU A 246 -8.48 5.94 -37.34
C LEU A 246 -9.12 4.65 -37.85
N ARG A 247 -10.00 4.00 -37.06
CA ARG A 247 -10.76 2.82 -37.51
C ARG A 247 -11.77 3.20 -38.59
N GLU A 248 -12.49 4.30 -38.42
CA GLU A 248 -13.43 4.81 -39.44
C GLU A 248 -12.73 5.18 -40.74
N LEU A 249 -11.59 5.89 -40.68
CA LEU A 249 -10.81 6.25 -41.85
C LEU A 249 -10.27 5.02 -42.61
N ARG A 250 -9.87 3.96 -41.89
CA ARG A 250 -9.49 2.68 -42.52
C ARG A 250 -10.67 2.01 -43.21
N GLY A 251 -11.84 1.99 -42.56
CA GLY A 251 -13.08 1.47 -43.16
C GLY A 251 -13.45 2.20 -44.45
N LEU A 252 -13.45 3.54 -44.42
CA LEU A 252 -13.71 4.38 -45.60
C LEU A 252 -12.71 4.12 -46.73
N ARG A 253 -11.42 4.01 -46.40
CA ARG A 253 -10.38 3.72 -47.38
C ARG A 253 -10.57 2.37 -48.05
N ASP A 254 -10.95 1.33 -47.31
CA ASP A 254 -11.22 0.00 -47.86
C ASP A 254 -12.45 0.02 -48.78
N ASP A 255 -13.50 0.75 -48.40
CA ASP A 255 -14.71 0.87 -49.22
C ASP A 255 -14.46 1.65 -50.51
N ILE A 256 -13.68 2.73 -50.47
CA ILE A 256 -13.21 3.44 -51.68
C ILE A 256 -12.39 2.48 -52.57
N GLY A 257 -11.53 1.65 -51.97
CA GLY A 257 -10.75 0.63 -52.69
C GLY A 257 -11.63 -0.39 -53.42
N LYS A 258 -12.68 -0.89 -52.75
CA LYS A 258 -13.66 -1.81 -53.36
C LYS A 258 -14.43 -1.14 -54.50
N LEU A 259 -14.84 0.12 -54.33
CA LEU A 259 -15.55 0.88 -55.36
C LEU A 259 -14.68 1.10 -56.60
N ARG A 260 -13.41 1.49 -56.44
CA ARG A 260 -12.47 1.59 -57.57
C ARG A 260 -12.31 0.26 -58.30
N ALA A 261 -12.10 -0.84 -57.57
CA ALA A 261 -11.96 -2.16 -58.16
C ALA A 261 -13.25 -2.68 -58.83
N ALA A 262 -14.42 -2.16 -58.46
CA ALA A 262 -15.68 -2.46 -59.14
C ALA A 262 -15.83 -1.63 -60.43
N ALA A 263 -15.42 -0.36 -60.41
CA ALA A 263 -15.42 0.50 -61.59
C ALA A 263 -14.47 -0.02 -62.68
N ASP A 264 -13.25 -0.44 -62.31
CA ASP A 264 -12.25 -0.99 -63.26
C ASP A 264 -12.66 -2.34 -63.88
N ARG A 265 -13.72 -3.00 -63.38
CA ARG A 265 -14.27 -4.25 -63.93
C ARG A 265 -15.51 -4.05 -64.79
N GLY A 266 -16.00 -2.81 -64.89
CA GLY A 266 -17.21 -2.45 -65.64
C GLY A 266 -16.96 -1.99 -67.08
N ASP A 267 -15.71 -1.85 -67.50
CA ASP A 267 -15.25 -1.61 -68.88
C ASP A 267 -14.73 -2.91 -69.52
#